data_AF-A0AA39J4V1-F1
#
_entry.id   AF-A0AA39J4V1-F1
#
_cell.length_a   1.000
_cell.length_b   1.000
_cell.length_c   1.000
_cell.angle_alpha   90.00
_cell.angle_beta   90.00
_cell.angle_gamma   90.00
#
_symmetry.space_group_name_H-M   'P 1'
#
loop_
_entity.id
_entity.type
_entity.pdbx_description
1 polymer ?
#
loop_
_entity_poly.entity_id
_entity_poly.type
_entity_poly.pdbx_seq_one_letter_code
_entity_poly.pdbx_strand_id
1 'polypeptide(L)'
;MAGSPARVLLGRMEHTKMQEDMLREIKELHEDRSLPVKVTAAAEKKFYKKASQYYVTPDGRMFKRNKEKSPLLVVLDPDIRNRILIEAHDWLGHKGEQAVYDVL
;
A
#
# COMPACT_ATOMS: atom_id res chain seq x y z
N MET A 1 15.11 -20.02 18.69
CA MET A 1 16.22 -19.06 18.52
C MET A 1 15.66 -17.79 17.93
N ALA A 2 15.58 -16.71 18.72
CA ALA A 2 15.05 -15.42 18.25
C ALA A 2 16.11 -14.72 17.39
N GLY A 3 15.76 -14.36 16.14
CA GLY A 3 16.64 -13.62 15.25
C GLY A 3 16.92 -12.21 15.80
N SER A 4 18.12 -11.68 15.52
CA SER A 4 18.53 -10.33 15.95
C SER A 4 17.48 -9.27 15.58
N PRO A 5 17.05 -8.41 16.53
CA PRO A 5 16.00 -7.43 16.31
C PRO A 5 16.31 -6.47 15.15
N ALA A 6 17.58 -6.10 14.95
CA ALA A 6 18.01 -5.29 13.82
C ALA A 6 17.78 -5.97 12.46
N ARG A 7 17.97 -7.29 12.39
CA ARG A 7 17.77 -8.09 11.18
C ARG A 7 16.28 -8.22 10.82
N VAL A 8 15.42 -8.30 11.85
CA VAL A 8 13.96 -8.28 11.68
C VAL A 8 13.48 -6.92 11.18
N LEU A 9 14.01 -5.83 11.74
CA LEU A 9 13.67 -4.47 11.31
C LEU A 9 14.08 -4.20 9.86
N LEU A 10 15.31 -4.56 9.48
CA LEU A 10 15.79 -4.44 8.09
C LEU A 10 14.90 -5.21 7.11
N GLY A 11 14.56 -6.46 7.43
CA GLY A 11 13.66 -7.25 6.58
C GLY A 11 12.28 -6.58 6.40
N ARG A 12 11.72 -6.01 7.47
CA ARG A 12 10.44 -5.30 7.42
C ARG A 12 10.51 -4.06 6.52
N MET A 13 11.59 -3.27 6.61
CA MET A 13 11.80 -2.09 5.78
C MET A 13 11.89 -2.44 4.29
N GLU A 14 12.64 -3.49 3.94
CA GLU A 14 12.73 -3.98 2.57
C GLU A 14 11.37 -4.42 2.01
N HIS A 15 10.59 -5.16 2.80
CA HIS A 15 9.24 -5.58 2.40
C HIS A 15 8.29 -4.40 2.18
N THR A 16 8.33 -3.38 3.05
CA THR A 16 7.51 -2.18 2.88
C THR A 16 7.89 -1.43 1.61
N LYS A 17 9.19 -1.24 1.35
CA LYS A 17 9.68 -0.57 0.15
C LYS A 17 9.24 -1.32 -1.13
N MET A 18 9.43 -2.64 -1.17
CA MET A 18 8.98 -3.47 -2.29
C MET A 18 7.47 -3.35 -2.54
N GLN A 19 6.68 -3.24 -1.47
CA GLN A 19 5.24 -3.07 -1.58
C GLN A 19 4.87 -1.67 -2.10
N GLU A 20 5.51 -0.61 -1.61
CA GLU A 20 5.30 0.76 -2.09
C GLU A 20 5.67 0.87 -3.58
N ASP A 21 6.82 0.33 -3.98
CA ASP A 21 7.28 0.32 -5.38
C ASP A 21 6.27 -0.41 -6.27
N MET A 22 5.79 -1.59 -5.86
CA MET A 22 4.75 -2.33 -6.59
C MET A 22 3.46 -1.51 -6.73
N LEU A 23 3.02 -0.78 -5.69
CA LEU A 23 1.82 0.03 -5.77
C LEU A 23 1.99 1.22 -6.72
N ARG A 24 3.19 1.81 -6.78
CA ARG A 24 3.54 2.86 -7.76
C ARG A 24 3.48 2.32 -9.19
N GLU A 25 4.09 1.16 -9.45
CA GLU A 25 4.00 0.50 -10.77
C GLU A 25 2.55 0.20 -11.16
N ILE A 26 1.69 -0.20 -10.21
CA ILE A 26 0.27 -0.43 -10.49
C ILE A 26 -0.44 0.89 -10.83
N LYS A 27 -0.12 1.99 -10.14
CA LYS A 27 -0.71 3.31 -10.43
C LYS A 27 -0.30 3.78 -11.83
N GLU A 28 0.98 3.68 -12.17
CA GLU A 28 1.52 4.00 -13.49
C GLU A 28 0.86 3.18 -14.60
N LEU A 29 0.68 1.85 -14.39
CA LEU A 29 -0.04 1.01 -15.33
C LEU A 29 -1.46 1.53 -15.62
N HIS A 30 -2.17 2.05 -14.61
CA HIS A 30 -3.54 2.53 -14.78
C HIS A 30 -3.62 3.94 -15.38
N GLU A 31 -2.63 4.79 -15.11
CA GLU A 31 -2.56 6.17 -15.61
C GLU A 31 -2.02 6.23 -17.05
N ASP A 32 -0.88 5.60 -17.30
CA ASP A 32 -0.14 5.73 -18.57
C ASP A 32 -0.39 4.54 -19.51
N ARG A 33 -1.07 3.48 -19.04
CA ARG A 33 -1.18 2.18 -19.72
C ARG A 33 0.19 1.59 -20.11
N SER A 34 1.25 2.05 -19.47
CA SER A 34 2.61 1.58 -19.71
C SER A 34 2.83 0.26 -18.97
N LEU A 35 3.48 -0.68 -19.65
CA LEU A 35 3.74 -2.01 -19.09
C LEU A 35 5.00 -1.96 -18.23
N PRO A 36 4.99 -2.52 -17.01
CA PRO A 36 6.23 -2.70 -16.29
C PRO A 36 7.11 -3.67 -17.09
N VAL A 37 8.40 -3.37 -17.20
CA VAL A 37 9.39 -4.27 -17.83
C VAL A 37 9.56 -5.49 -16.94
N LYS A 38 8.70 -6.50 -17.12
CA LYS A 38 8.78 -7.77 -16.39
C LYS A 38 9.56 -8.79 -17.22
N VAL A 39 10.56 -9.40 -16.58
CA VAL A 39 11.56 -10.28 -17.23
C VAL A 39 10.96 -11.63 -17.69
N THR A 40 9.82 -12.04 -17.12
CA THR A 40 9.19 -13.33 -17.45
C THR A 40 7.66 -13.24 -17.51
N ALA A 41 7.05 -14.03 -18.41
CA ALA A 41 5.59 -14.12 -18.53
C ALA A 41 4.89 -14.56 -17.23
N ALA A 42 5.55 -15.38 -16.41
CA ALA A 42 5.01 -15.79 -15.11
C ALA A 42 4.95 -14.63 -14.10
N ALA A 43 5.99 -13.78 -14.06
CA ALA A 43 6.03 -12.59 -13.22
C ALA A 43 5.00 -11.55 -13.69
N GLU A 44 4.87 -11.38 -15.00
CA GLU A 44 3.86 -10.52 -15.62
C GLU A 44 2.43 -10.97 -15.25
N LYS A 45 2.10 -12.25 -15.42
CA LYS A 45 0.78 -12.80 -15.03
C LYS A 45 0.47 -12.57 -13.54
N LYS A 46 1.46 -12.77 -12.67
CA LYS A 46 1.31 -12.51 -11.23
C LYS A 46 1.06 -11.03 -10.96
N PHE A 47 1.77 -10.14 -11.66
CA PHE A 47 1.58 -8.70 -11.55
C PHE A 47 0.17 -8.29 -11.96
N TYR A 48 -0.34 -8.70 -13.13
CA TYR A 48 -1.70 -8.35 -13.54
C TYR A 48 -2.78 -8.88 -12.59
N LYS A 49 -2.62 -10.11 -12.08
CA LYS A 49 -3.53 -10.66 -11.06
C LYS A 49 -3.54 -9.81 -9.78
N LYS A 50 -2.43 -9.15 -9.46
CA LYS A 50 -2.33 -8.22 -8.33
C LYS A 50 -2.93 -6.86 -8.69
N ALA A 51 -2.55 -6.30 -9.83
CA ALA A 51 -3.02 -5.01 -10.34
C ALA A 51 -4.54 -4.96 -10.50
N SER A 52 -5.17 -6.05 -10.92
CA SER A 52 -6.64 -6.13 -11.08
C SER A 52 -7.43 -5.96 -9.78
N GLN A 53 -6.77 -6.06 -8.63
CA GLN A 53 -7.37 -5.79 -7.32
C GLN A 53 -7.44 -4.29 -7.03
N TYR A 54 -6.93 -3.44 -7.91
CA TYR A 54 -6.91 -1.99 -7.74
C TYR A 54 -7.63 -1.32 -8.91
N TYR A 55 -7.96 -0.04 -8.72
CA TYR A 55 -8.41 0.85 -9.78
C TYR A 55 -8.03 2.29 -9.44
N VAL A 56 -7.91 3.12 -10.48
CA VAL A 56 -7.63 4.56 -10.35
C VAL A 56 -8.85 5.32 -10.85
N THR A 57 -9.31 6.29 -10.09
CA THR A 57 -10.43 7.18 -10.45
C THR A 57 -9.94 8.34 -11.35
N PRO A 58 -10.83 9.02 -12.09
CA PRO A 58 -10.43 10.12 -13.00
C PRO A 58 -9.68 11.28 -12.33
N ASP A 59 -9.82 11.43 -11.01
CA ASP A 59 -9.12 12.42 -10.20
C ASP A 59 -7.76 11.92 -9.65
N GLY A 60 -7.26 10.77 -10.13
CA GLY A 60 -5.96 10.21 -9.80
C GLY A 60 -5.89 9.45 -8.48
N ARG A 61 -7.02 9.28 -7.77
CA ARG A 61 -7.04 8.49 -6.53
C ARG A 61 -7.02 6.99 -6.84
N MET A 62 -6.13 6.26 -6.16
CA MET A 62 -6.01 4.82 -6.28
C MET A 62 -6.75 4.12 -5.15
N PHE A 63 -7.52 3.11 -5.47
CA PHE A 63 -8.28 2.31 -4.51
C PHE A 63 -7.99 0.83 -4.67
N LYS A 64 -7.96 0.12 -3.55
CA LYS A 64 -7.97 -1.35 -3.50
C LYS A 64 -9.40 -1.85 -3.36
N ARG A 65 -9.79 -2.77 -4.23
CA ARG A 65 -11.07 -3.46 -4.16
C ARG A 65 -11.16 -4.27 -2.86
N ASN A 66 -12.32 -4.20 -2.21
CA ASN A 66 -12.54 -4.81 -0.90
C ASN A 66 -13.76 -5.73 -0.89
N LYS A 67 -13.91 -6.57 -1.92
CA LYS A 67 -15.06 -7.48 -2.10
C LYS A 67 -16.40 -6.76 -1.85
N GLU A 68 -17.11 -7.12 -0.78
CA GLU A 68 -18.43 -6.60 -0.39
C GLU A 68 -18.36 -5.32 0.46
N LYS A 69 -17.16 -4.95 0.92
CA LYS A 69 -16.92 -3.74 1.72
C LYS A 69 -16.52 -2.56 0.83
N SER A 70 -16.57 -1.37 1.43
CA SER A 70 -16.05 -0.16 0.81
C SER A 70 -14.59 -0.33 0.36
N PRO A 71 -14.24 0.09 -0.87
CA PRO A 71 -12.87 0.11 -1.36
C PRO A 71 -11.95 0.91 -0.44
N LEU A 72 -10.71 0.44 -0.30
CA LEU A 72 -9.72 1.08 0.57
C LEU A 72 -8.89 2.07 -0.24
N LEU A 73 -8.81 3.32 0.22
CA LEU A 73 -7.95 4.32 -0.40
C LEU A 73 -6.47 3.92 -0.22
N VAL A 74 -5.71 3.98 -1.31
CA VAL A 74 -4.25 3.77 -1.29
C VAL A 74 -3.56 5.12 -1.22
N VAL A 75 -2.90 5.40 -0.10
CA VAL A 75 -2.14 6.64 0.13
C VAL A 75 -0.65 6.37 -0.08
N LEU A 76 -0.13 6.77 -1.25
CA LEU A 76 1.28 6.58 -1.63
C LEU A 76 2.22 7.67 -1.12
N ASP A 77 1.65 8.82 -0.76
CA ASP A 77 2.40 9.93 -0.18
C ASP A 77 2.65 9.66 1.32
N PRO A 78 3.92 9.52 1.74
CA PRO A 78 4.25 9.22 3.14
C PRO A 78 3.85 10.33 4.10
N ASP A 79 3.86 11.60 3.67
CA ASP A 79 3.51 12.74 4.52
C ASP A 79 2.00 12.80 4.76
N ILE A 80 1.21 12.50 3.73
CA ILE A 80 -0.25 12.37 3.87
C ILE A 80 -0.58 11.21 4.81
N ARG A 81 0.10 10.06 4.66
CA ARG A 81 -0.12 8.90 5.54
C ARG A 81 0.21 9.23 7.00
N ASN A 82 1.32 9.92 7.25
CA ASN A 82 1.70 10.35 8.59
C ASN A 82 0.66 11.31 9.18
N ARG A 83 0.18 12.27 8.38
CA ARG A 83 -0.87 13.20 8.82
C ARG A 83 -2.15 12.48 9.25
N ILE A 84 -2.63 11.52 8.44
CA ILE A 84 -3.82 10.72 8.77
C ILE A 84 -3.63 9.96 10.09
N LEU A 85 -2.45 9.36 10.31
CA LEU A 85 -2.15 8.64 11.54
C LEU A 85 -2.13 9.56 12.76
N ILE A 86 -1.54 10.75 12.64
CA ILE A 86 -1.51 11.75 13.71
C ILE A 86 -2.93 12.23 14.03
N GLU A 87 -3.71 12.59 13.02
CA GLU A 87 -5.09 13.04 13.21
C GLU A 87 -5.96 11.97 13.87
N ALA A 88 -5.83 10.71 13.45
CA ALA A 88 -6.55 9.59 14.07
C ALA A 88 -6.11 9.36 15.54
N HIS A 89 -4.82 9.45 15.81
CA HIS A 89 -4.26 9.35 17.17
C HIS A 89 -4.75 10.48 18.09
N ASP A 90 -4.76 11.71 17.60
CA ASP A 90 -5.19 12.89 18.37
C ASP A 90 -6.69 12.86 18.61
N TRP A 91 -7.48 12.49 17.60
CA TRP A 91 -8.94 12.33 17.73
C TRP A 91 -9.33 11.30 18.79
N LEU A 92 -8.56 10.21 18.90
CA LEU A 92 -8.79 9.17 19.90
C LEU A 92 -8.36 9.56 21.31
N GLY A 93 -7.73 10.71 21.50
CA GLY A 93 -7.18 11.15 22.78
C GLY A 93 -5.89 10.40 23.14
N HIS A 94 -5.00 10.21 22.15
CA HIS A 94 -3.71 9.55 22.32
C HIS A 94 -3.82 8.09 22.81
N LYS A 95 -4.84 7.38 22.35
CA LYS A 95 -4.98 5.94 22.62
C LYS A 95 -3.90 5.16 21.87
N GLY A 96 -3.55 4.00 22.41
CA GLY A 96 -2.50 3.14 21.86
C GLY A 96 -2.76 2.68 20.41
N GLU A 97 -1.71 2.15 19.79
CA GLU A 97 -1.64 1.77 18.37
C GLU A 97 -2.89 1.05 17.83
N GLN A 98 -3.41 0.05 18.54
CA GLN A 98 -4.54 -0.74 18.07
C GLN A 98 -5.82 0.11 17.88
N ALA A 99 -6.08 1.05 18.78
CA ALA A 99 -7.26 1.91 18.68
C ALA A 99 -7.20 2.81 17.44
N VAL A 100 -6.00 3.26 17.05
CA VAL A 100 -5.78 4.06 15.84
C VAL A 100 -6.07 3.25 14.59
N TYR A 101 -5.66 1.98 14.55
CA TYR A 101 -5.94 1.12 13.39
C TYR A 101 -7.40 0.70 13.27
N ASP A 102 -8.15 0.63 14.37
CA ASP A 102 -9.57 0.22 14.33
C ASP A 102 -10.48 1.28 13.68
N VAL A 103 -10.01 2.52 13.53
CA VAL A 103 -10.77 3.65 12.97
C VAL A 103 -10.34 4.03 11.55
N LEU A 104 -9.37 3.30 10.99
CA LEU A 104 -8.84 3.44 9.62
C LEU A 104 -9.38 2.35 8.70
#